data_AF-A0A1M7Y0W6-F1
#
_entry.id   AF-A0A1M7Y0W6-F1
#
_cell.length_a   1.000
_cell.length_b   1.000
_cell.length_c   1.000
_cell.angle_alpha   90.00
_cell.angle_beta   90.00
_cell.angle_gamma   90.00
#
_symmetry.space_group_name_H-M   'P 1'
#
loop_
_entity.id
_entity.type
_entity.pdbx_description
1 polymer ?
#
loop_
_entity_poly.entity_id
_entity_poly.type
_entity_poly.pdbx_seq_one_letter_code
_entity_poly.pdbx_strand_id
1 'polypeptide(L)'
;MKNDNMQKKKLSSKKDPEKNIKPAVSDWIFMSIDEITTSDLYIFLKPLKLGELDFWEEMNILSLEMPDRTCIDMEGLKEGFSDGKDRQFMIENGYKTVFFVSLSCYNDSAKAVFEKILEHFPGGFFADTEDFKPNLISKK
;
A
#
# COMPACT_ATOMS: atom_id res chain seq x y z
N MET A 1 18.76 72.19 -3.76
CA MET A 1 18.84 70.93 -4.54
C MET A 1 18.00 69.91 -3.77
N LYS A 2 16.73 69.74 -4.15
CA LYS A 2 16.15 68.72 -5.06
C LYS A 2 15.80 67.42 -4.32
N ASN A 3 14.49 67.14 -4.31
CA ASN A 3 13.83 65.88 -3.98
C ASN A 3 14.15 64.78 -5.01
N ASP A 4 13.67 63.57 -4.66
CA ASP A 4 13.21 62.45 -5.50
C ASP A 4 14.07 61.17 -5.53
N ASN A 5 13.58 60.18 -4.77
CA ASN A 5 13.05 58.89 -5.24
C ASN A 5 13.93 58.01 -6.16
N MET A 6 14.36 56.83 -5.67
CA MET A 6 14.23 55.58 -6.45
C MET A 6 14.48 54.31 -5.62
N GLN A 7 13.44 53.48 -5.50
CA GLN A 7 13.52 52.06 -5.14
C GLN A 7 14.42 51.28 -6.12
N LYS A 8 15.29 50.38 -5.63
CA LYS A 8 15.63 49.14 -6.37
C LYS A 8 15.89 47.95 -5.42
N LYS A 9 14.99 46.97 -5.57
CA LYS A 9 15.07 45.53 -5.25
C LYS A 9 16.50 44.96 -5.15
N LYS A 10 16.69 44.05 -4.19
CA LYS A 10 17.26 42.72 -4.46
C LYS A 10 16.57 41.69 -3.57
N LEU A 11 15.74 40.87 -4.21
CA LEU A 11 15.03 39.74 -3.61
C LEU A 11 16.04 38.78 -3.01
N SER A 12 15.76 38.39 -1.77
CA SER A 12 16.38 37.30 -1.05
C SER A 12 16.28 35.99 -1.85
N SER A 13 17.39 35.26 -1.79
CA SER A 13 17.61 33.91 -2.30
C SER A 13 16.42 32.98 -2.09
N LYS A 14 15.78 32.55 -3.18
CA LYS A 14 15.00 31.32 -3.18
C LYS A 14 15.98 30.17 -3.10
N LYS A 15 16.16 29.61 -1.89
CA LYS A 15 16.56 28.21 -1.77
C LYS A 15 15.30 27.41 -2.13
N ASP A 16 15.37 26.65 -3.21
CA ASP A 16 14.35 25.66 -3.51
C ASP A 16 14.22 24.74 -2.29
N PRO A 17 13.01 24.53 -1.74
CA PRO A 17 12.82 23.46 -0.78
C PRO A 17 13.03 22.17 -1.57
N GLU A 18 14.12 21.49 -1.24
CA GLU A 18 14.33 20.09 -1.55
C GLU A 18 13.01 19.39 -1.23
N LYS A 19 12.29 18.96 -2.28
CA LYS A 19 11.04 18.24 -2.12
C LYS A 19 11.40 16.96 -1.40
N ASN A 20 11.26 16.96 -0.09
CA ASN A 20 10.93 15.77 0.67
C ASN A 20 9.56 15.31 0.16
N ILE A 21 9.56 14.67 -1.01
CA ILE A 21 8.45 13.82 -1.43
C ILE A 21 8.53 12.67 -0.44
N LYS A 22 7.88 12.83 0.71
CA LYS A 22 7.47 11.67 1.49
C LYS A 22 6.70 10.81 0.49
N PRO A 23 7.14 9.58 0.21
CA PRO A 23 6.39 8.71 -0.68
C PRO A 23 4.96 8.67 -0.16
N ALA A 24 3.99 8.90 -1.04
CA ALA A 24 2.58 8.85 -0.67
C ALA A 24 2.30 7.40 -0.28
N VAL A 25 2.36 7.13 1.03
CA VAL A 25 1.93 5.86 1.61
C VAL A 25 0.44 5.80 1.30
N SER A 26 0.11 5.07 0.25
CA SER A 26 -1.26 4.70 -0.04
C SER A 26 -1.57 3.53 0.88
N ASP A 27 -2.55 3.71 1.75
CA ASP A 27 -3.06 2.62 2.58
C ASP A 27 -3.98 1.77 1.69
N TRP A 28 -3.60 0.52 1.48
CA TRP A 28 -4.37 -0.47 0.75
C TRP A 28 -4.87 -1.55 1.70
N ILE A 29 -5.90 -2.27 1.27
CA ILE A 29 -6.49 -3.38 1.98
C ILE A 29 -6.54 -4.56 1.02
N PHE A 30 -6.01 -5.70 1.43
CA PHE A 30 -6.24 -6.97 0.75
C PHE A 30 -7.28 -7.76 1.53
N MET A 31 -8.34 -8.20 0.84
CA MET A 31 -9.35 -9.09 1.40
C MET A 31 -9.38 -10.39 0.61
N SER A 32 -9.27 -11.52 1.31
CA SER A 32 -9.34 -12.86 0.72
C SER A 32 -10.63 -13.58 1.15
N ILE A 33 -11.17 -14.41 0.26
CA ILE A 33 -12.31 -15.30 0.56
C ILE A 33 -11.87 -16.59 1.27
N ASP A 34 -10.57 -16.83 1.34
CA ASP A 34 -9.96 -17.94 2.06
C ASP A 34 -9.44 -17.47 3.41
N GLU A 35 -9.36 -18.40 4.36
CA GLU A 35 -8.71 -18.16 5.66
C GLU A 35 -7.20 -18.36 5.49
N ILE A 36 -6.47 -17.26 5.37
CA ILE A 36 -5.02 -17.25 5.15
C ILE A 36 -4.30 -16.33 6.15
N THR A 37 -2.98 -16.45 6.21
CA THR A 37 -2.08 -15.64 7.04
C THR A 37 -0.93 -15.10 6.20
N THR A 38 -0.09 -14.24 6.78
CA THR A 38 1.14 -13.80 6.10
C THR A 38 2.14 -14.94 5.89
N SER A 39 2.02 -16.06 6.63
CA SER A 39 2.80 -17.28 6.40
C SER A 39 2.48 -17.90 5.04
N ASP A 40 1.20 -17.96 4.68
CA ASP A 40 0.76 -18.49 3.38
C ASP A 40 1.26 -17.61 2.22
N LEU A 41 1.16 -16.29 2.39
CA LEU A 41 1.71 -15.31 1.44
C LEU A 41 3.23 -15.45 1.31
N TYR A 42 3.96 -15.64 2.42
CA TYR A 42 5.41 -15.84 2.42
C TYR A 42 5.80 -17.11 1.65
N ILE A 43 5.13 -18.23 1.92
CA ILE A 43 5.37 -19.51 1.23
C ILE A 43 5.16 -19.37 -0.28
N PHE A 44 4.13 -18.63 -0.69
CA PHE A 44 3.83 -18.37 -2.10
C PHE A 44 4.85 -17.42 -2.77
N LEU A 45 5.21 -16.32 -2.12
CA LEU A 45 6.06 -15.27 -2.71
C LEU A 45 7.55 -15.64 -2.74
N LYS A 46 8.04 -16.36 -1.73
CA LYS A 46 9.45 -16.77 -1.61
C LYS A 46 10.04 -17.44 -2.86
N PRO A 47 9.39 -18.45 -3.49
CA PRO A 47 9.94 -19.08 -4.69
C PRO A 47 9.95 -18.16 -5.93
N LEU A 48 9.16 -17.08 -5.94
CA LEU A 48 9.07 -16.16 -7.07
C LEU A 48 10.27 -15.21 -7.17
N LYS A 49 11.05 -15.06 -6.09
CA LYS A 49 12.29 -14.24 -6.03
C LYS A 49 12.08 -12.82 -6.58
N LEU A 50 10.96 -12.19 -6.23
CA LEU A 50 10.60 -10.83 -6.67
C LEU A 50 11.43 -9.75 -5.96
N GLY A 51 12.04 -10.09 -4.81
CA GLY A 51 12.77 -9.18 -3.95
C GLY A 51 13.21 -9.87 -2.65
N GLU A 52 13.63 -9.09 -1.68
CA GLU A 52 13.93 -9.55 -0.32
C GLU A 52 12.63 -9.61 0.49
N LEU A 53 12.42 -10.72 1.22
CA LEU A 53 11.22 -10.93 2.04
C LEU A 53 11.61 -11.02 3.51
N ASP A 54 11.02 -10.15 4.33
CA ASP A 54 11.10 -10.21 5.79
C ASP A 54 9.76 -10.65 6.35
N PHE A 55 9.77 -11.64 7.24
CA PHE A 55 8.56 -12.27 7.77
C PHE A 55 8.62 -12.34 9.28
N TRP A 56 7.59 -11.78 9.93
CA TRP A 56 7.39 -11.83 11.37
C TRP A 56 6.10 -12.56 11.69
N GLU A 57 6.22 -13.89 11.86
CA GLU A 57 5.09 -14.80 12.06
C GLU A 57 4.21 -14.41 13.25
N GLU A 58 4.82 -14.07 14.39
CA GLU A 58 4.10 -13.75 15.63
C GLU A 58 3.18 -12.53 15.49
N MET A 59 3.58 -11.58 14.64
CA MET A 59 2.84 -10.34 14.37
C MET A 59 1.92 -10.47 13.17
N ASN A 60 1.96 -11.59 12.43
CA ASN A 60 1.27 -11.76 11.15
C ASN A 60 1.64 -10.63 10.16
N ILE A 61 2.94 -10.31 10.06
CA ILE A 61 3.49 -9.27 9.17
C ILE A 61 4.45 -9.89 8.15
N LEU A 62 4.36 -9.43 6.91
CA LEU A 62 5.25 -9.76 5.80
C LEU A 62 5.65 -8.49 5.06
N SER A 63 6.94 -8.28 4.85
CA SER A 63 7.49 -7.20 4.03
C SER A 63 8.19 -7.74 2.80
N LEU A 64 8.02 -7.07 1.66
CA LEU A 64 8.71 -7.34 0.40
C LEU A 64 9.41 -6.05 -0.08
N GLU A 65 10.74 -6.07 -0.15
CA GLU A 65 11.52 -5.02 -0.79
C GLU A 65 11.99 -5.49 -2.18
N MET A 66 11.51 -4.82 -3.23
CA MET A 66 11.86 -5.11 -4.62
C MET A 66 13.15 -4.37 -5.06
N PRO A 67 13.83 -4.81 -6.13
CA PRO A 67 15.09 -4.20 -6.58
C PRO A 67 15.01 -2.70 -6.93
N ASP A 68 13.82 -2.21 -7.27
CA ASP A 68 13.55 -0.79 -7.55
C ASP A 68 13.27 0.03 -6.27
N ARG A 69 13.46 -0.58 -5.09
CA ARG A 69 13.19 -0.03 -3.75
C ARG A 69 11.72 0.24 -3.45
N THR A 70 10.82 -0.37 -4.21
CA THR A 70 9.41 -0.44 -3.84
C THR A 70 9.26 -1.43 -2.69
N CYS A 71 8.65 -0.99 -1.60
CA CYS A 71 8.38 -1.80 -0.42
C CYS A 71 6.89 -2.05 -0.31
N ILE A 72 6.52 -3.29 -0.02
CA ILE A 72 5.15 -3.72 0.25
C ILE A 72 5.13 -4.39 1.60
N ASP A 73 4.47 -3.77 2.57
CA ASP A 73 4.24 -4.34 3.90
C ASP A 73 2.80 -4.83 3.98
N MET A 74 2.60 -6.05 4.47
CA MET A 74 1.30 -6.68 4.65
C MET A 74 1.15 -7.11 6.11
N GLU A 75 0.15 -6.58 6.81
CA GLU A 75 -0.18 -6.90 8.20
C GLU A 75 -1.59 -7.48 8.27
N GLY A 76 -1.72 -8.74 8.72
CA GLY A 76 -3.03 -9.39 8.78
C GLY A 76 -3.79 -9.07 10.05
N LEU A 77 -5.05 -8.63 9.91
CA LEU A 77 -5.91 -8.30 11.05
C LEU A 77 -6.53 -9.58 11.64
N LYS A 78 -6.07 -9.98 12.83
CA LYS A 78 -6.59 -11.16 13.54
C LYS A 78 -8.10 -11.12 13.81
N GLU A 79 -8.66 -9.95 14.07
CA GLU A 79 -10.09 -9.78 14.42
C GLU A 79 -10.93 -9.18 13.26
N GLY A 80 -10.32 -9.00 12.08
CA GLY A 80 -10.93 -8.27 10.96
C GLY A 80 -11.19 -6.79 11.30
N PHE A 81 -12.13 -6.15 10.60
CA PHE A 81 -12.47 -4.75 10.84
C PHE A 81 -13.18 -4.52 12.17
N SER A 82 -12.88 -3.40 12.84
CA SER A 82 -13.56 -2.96 14.06
C SER A 82 -14.91 -2.27 13.78
N ASP A 83 -15.09 -1.67 12.60
CA ASP A 83 -16.33 -1.04 12.17
C ASP A 83 -17.40 -2.07 11.74
N GLY A 84 -18.66 -1.78 12.08
CA GLY A 84 -19.78 -2.68 11.79
C GLY A 84 -20.13 -2.77 10.30
N LYS A 85 -19.97 -1.69 9.53
CA LYS A 85 -20.29 -1.67 8.10
C LYS A 85 -19.22 -2.42 7.31
N ASP A 86 -17.96 -2.26 7.65
CA ASP A 86 -16.86 -2.95 6.96
C ASP A 86 -16.92 -4.47 7.21
N ARG A 87 -17.26 -4.90 8.44
CA ARG A 87 -17.55 -6.31 8.72
C ARG A 87 -18.74 -6.83 7.90
N GLN A 88 -19.82 -6.05 7.81
CA GLN A 88 -20.99 -6.44 7.02
C GLN A 88 -20.62 -6.61 5.54
N PHE A 89 -19.82 -5.70 5.00
CA PHE A 89 -19.29 -5.80 3.64
C PHE A 89 -18.49 -7.09 3.43
N MET A 90 -17.61 -7.46 4.36
CA MET A 90 -16.87 -8.72 4.28
C MET A 90 -17.82 -9.92 4.22
N ILE A 91 -18.80 -9.97 5.12
CA ILE A 91 -19.77 -11.08 5.21
C ILE A 91 -20.57 -11.20 3.90
N GLU A 92 -21.10 -10.09 3.40
CA GLU A 92 -21.91 -10.06 2.16
C GLU A 92 -21.13 -10.49 0.92
N ASN A 93 -19.82 -10.21 0.89
CA ASN A 93 -18.94 -10.55 -0.23
C ASN A 93 -18.14 -11.84 -0.02
N GLY A 94 -18.31 -12.52 1.12
CA GLY A 94 -17.67 -13.79 1.43
C GLY A 94 -16.18 -13.70 1.78
N TYR A 95 -15.68 -12.52 2.17
CA TYR A 95 -14.30 -12.35 2.62
C TYR A 95 -14.12 -12.88 4.04
N LYS A 96 -13.02 -13.58 4.29
CA LYS A 96 -12.68 -14.22 5.56
C LYS A 96 -11.45 -13.63 6.23
N THR A 97 -10.50 -13.14 5.43
CA THR A 97 -9.25 -12.56 5.93
C THR A 97 -9.03 -11.16 5.38
N VAL A 98 -8.44 -10.29 6.21
CA VAL A 98 -8.06 -8.91 5.85
C VAL A 98 -6.58 -8.70 6.15
N PHE A 99 -5.89 -8.01 5.26
CA PHE A 99 -4.56 -7.46 5.48
C PHE A 99 -4.56 -5.96 5.20
N PHE A 100 -3.96 -5.19 6.09
CA PHE A 100 -3.51 -3.85 5.76
C PHE A 100 -2.25 -3.94 4.92
N VAL A 101 -2.18 -3.12 3.88
CA VAL A 101 -1.11 -3.12 2.90
C VAL A 101 -0.55 -1.72 2.79
N SER A 102 0.68 -1.54 3.26
CA SER A 102 1.39 -0.27 3.15
C SER A 102 2.39 -0.35 1.99
N LEU A 103 2.39 0.68 1.15
CA LEU A 103 3.30 0.79 0.01
C LEU A 103 4.20 2.00 0.19
N SER A 104 5.49 1.86 -0.15
CA SER A 104 6.34 3.04 -0.32
C SER A 104 5.86 3.85 -1.51
N CYS A 105 5.53 3.22 -2.64
CA CYS A 105 4.85 3.87 -3.75
C CYS A 105 4.05 2.84 -4.56
N TYR A 106 2.91 3.27 -5.11
CA TYR A 106 2.18 2.45 -6.08
C TYR A 106 2.76 2.65 -7.49
N ASN A 107 3.28 1.57 -8.07
CA ASN A 107 3.88 1.53 -9.41
C ASN A 107 3.61 0.17 -10.10
N ASP A 108 4.20 -0.05 -11.27
CA ASP A 108 4.03 -1.29 -12.04
C ASP A 108 4.54 -2.53 -11.28
N SER A 109 5.61 -2.40 -10.49
CA SER A 109 6.15 -3.48 -9.68
C SER A 109 5.18 -3.89 -8.57
N ALA A 110 4.63 -2.93 -7.81
CA ALA A 110 3.62 -3.18 -6.79
C ALA A 110 2.35 -3.82 -7.39
N LYS A 111 1.89 -3.28 -8.52
CA LYS A 111 0.75 -3.83 -9.25
C LYS A 111 1.00 -5.29 -9.67
N ALA A 112 2.19 -5.61 -10.18
CA ALA A 112 2.53 -6.97 -10.59
C ALA A 112 2.53 -7.95 -9.41
N VAL A 113 2.95 -7.52 -8.21
CA VAL A 113 2.85 -8.32 -6.99
C VAL A 113 1.38 -8.58 -6.63
N PHE A 114 0.54 -7.54 -6.66
CA PHE A 114 -0.90 -7.68 -6.37
C PHE A 114 -1.57 -8.65 -7.34
N GLU A 115 -1.28 -8.54 -8.63
CA GLU A 115 -1.81 -9.46 -9.65
C GLU A 115 -1.38 -10.92 -9.38
N LYS A 116 -0.11 -11.15 -9.02
CA LYS A 116 0.38 -12.49 -8.64
C LYS A 116 -0.29 -13.05 -7.40
N ILE A 117 -0.53 -12.22 -6.39
CA ILE A 117 -1.27 -12.65 -5.19
C ILE A 117 -2.70 -13.05 -5.60
N LEU A 118 -3.38 -12.26 -6.42
CA LEU A 118 -4.75 -12.54 -6.87
C LEU A 118 -4.88 -13.75 -7.80
N GLU A 119 -3.80 -14.18 -8.46
CA GLU A 119 -3.76 -15.44 -9.23
C GLU A 119 -3.84 -16.68 -8.33
N HIS A 120 -3.39 -16.58 -7.07
CA HIS A 120 -3.31 -17.71 -6.14
C HIS A 120 -4.30 -17.62 -4.98
N PHE A 121 -4.58 -16.40 -4.50
CA PHE A 121 -5.45 -16.11 -3.39
C PHE A 121 -6.64 -15.29 -3.88
N PRO A 122 -7.81 -15.93 -4.11
CA PRO A 122 -8.99 -15.23 -4.57
C PRO A 122 -9.42 -14.16 -3.57
N GLY A 123 -9.77 -12.98 -4.08
CA GLY A 123 -9.91 -11.79 -3.25
C GLY A 123 -9.88 -10.48 -4.03
N GLY A 124 -9.52 -9.40 -3.35
CA GLY A 124 -9.35 -8.09 -3.96
C GLY A 124 -8.44 -7.16 -3.17
N PHE A 125 -7.79 -6.23 -3.89
CA PHE A 125 -7.07 -5.10 -3.35
C PHE A 125 -7.90 -3.82 -3.50
N PHE A 126 -8.07 -3.13 -2.39
CA PHE A 126 -8.89 -1.93 -2.23
C PHE A 126 -7.97 -0.81 -1.79
N ALA A 127 -7.95 0.32 -2.50
CA ALA A 127 -7.23 1.48 -2.00
C ALA A 127 -8.15 2.27 -1.09
N ASP A 128 -7.61 2.83 0.00
CA ASP A 128 -8.32 3.80 0.83
C ASP A 128 -8.45 5.12 0.07
N THR A 129 -9.48 5.21 -0.77
CA THR A 129 -9.87 6.40 -1.53
C THR A 129 -11.32 6.73 -1.18
N GLU A 130 -11.70 8.01 -1.24
CA GLU A 130 -13.06 8.49 -0.87
C GLU A 130 -14.20 7.71 -1.56
N ASP A 131 -13.92 7.05 -2.68
CA ASP A 131 -14.88 6.29 -3.48
C ASP A 131 -14.94 4.77 -3.19
N PHE A 132 -14.07 4.21 -2.34
CA PHE A 132 -14.04 2.77 -1.96
C PHE A 132 -14.11 1.77 -3.14
N LYS A 133 -13.58 2.14 -4.32
CA LYS A 133 -13.65 1.27 -5.51
C LYS A 133 -12.60 0.16 -5.44
N PRO A 134 -12.96 -1.11 -5.74
CA PRO A 134 -11.97 -2.17 -5.90
C PRO A 134 -11.05 -1.83 -7.07
N ASN A 135 -9.76 -1.69 -6.80
CA ASN A 135 -8.79 -1.36 -7.83
C ASN A 135 -8.31 -2.60 -8.57
N LEU A 136 -8.22 -3.74 -7.87
CA LEU A 136 -7.89 -5.04 -8.45
C LEU A 136 -8.71 -6.13 -7.76
N ILE A 137 -9.30 -7.04 -8.54
CA ILE A 137 -10.04 -8.20 -8.04
C ILE A 137 -9.55 -9.45 -8.77
N SER A 138 -9.52 -10.59 -8.09
CA SER A 138 -9.21 -11.87 -8.73
C SER A 138 -10.22 -12.13 -9.85
N LYS A 139 -9.73 -12.58 -11.02
CA LYS A 139 -10.62 -13.01 -12.09
C LYS A 139 -11.36 -14.27 -11.63
N LYS A 140 -12.69 -14.24 -11.71
CA LYS A 140 -13.55 -15.41 -11.49
C LYS A 140 -13.27 -16.50 -12.50
#